data_AF-A0A938EJ62-F1
#
_entry.id   AF-A0A938EJ62-F1
#
_cell.length_a   1.000
_cell.length_b   1.000
_cell.length_c   1.000
_cell.angle_alpha   90.00
_cell.angle_beta   90.00
_cell.angle_gamma   90.00
#
_symmetry.space_group_name_H-M   'P 1'
#
loop_
_entity.id
_entity.type
_entity.pdbx_description
1 polymer ?
#
loop_
_entity_poly.entity_id
_entity_poly.type
_entity_poly.pdbx_seq_one_letter_code
_entity_poly.pdbx_strand_id
1 'polypeptide(L)'
;LVHGGVDVLQCDVALSGGITGARRLAGLTDLHNRWWSPHTWTNGIGLLFNLHAALALSACPYVEVPFDPPGWSPDRRDWLLPAPLFPGEDGLIRPPDGPGLGIPTDLAWLEPNRLG
;
A
#
# COMPACT_ATOMS: atom_id res chain seq x y z
N LEU A 1 -16.39 8.99 -10.28
CA LEU A 1 -17.41 7.95 -10.00
C LEU A 1 -18.81 8.45 -10.33
N VAL A 2 -19.41 9.36 -9.54
CA VAL A 2 -20.81 9.82 -9.70
C VAL A 2 -21.08 10.51 -11.04
N HIS A 3 -20.19 11.40 -11.48
CA HIS A 3 -20.31 12.09 -12.77
C HIS A 3 -19.60 11.35 -13.93
N GLY A 4 -19.19 10.09 -13.71
CA GLY A 4 -18.32 9.37 -14.64
C GLY A 4 -16.85 9.79 -14.56
N GLY A 5 -16.08 9.46 -15.60
CA GLY A 5 -14.71 9.95 -15.85
C GLY A 5 -13.56 9.26 -15.09
N VAL A 6 -13.85 8.27 -14.25
CA VAL A 6 -12.82 7.52 -13.50
C VAL A 6 -13.19 6.04 -13.50
N ASP A 7 -12.34 5.23 -14.12
CA ASP A 7 -12.45 3.78 -14.15
C ASP A 7 -11.68 3.11 -13.00
N VAL A 8 -10.60 3.75 -12.54
CA VAL A 8 -9.76 3.29 -11.44
C VAL A 8 -9.58 4.42 -10.42
N LEU A 9 -10.11 4.22 -9.21
CA LEU A 9 -9.86 5.11 -8.09
C LEU A 9 -8.55 4.72 -7.40
N GLN A 10 -7.67 5.70 -7.13
CA GLN A 10 -6.34 5.44 -6.58
C GLN A 10 -6.08 6.06 -5.21
N CYS A 11 -7.13 6.23 -4.41
CA CYS A 11 -7.02 6.79 -3.07
C CYS A 11 -6.13 5.91 -2.17
N ASP A 12 -4.99 6.46 -1.74
CA ASP A 12 -4.04 5.84 -0.78
C ASP A 12 -4.66 5.81 0.62
N VAL A 13 -4.54 4.67 1.31
CA VAL A 13 -4.98 4.46 2.70
C VAL A 13 -4.44 5.54 3.64
N ALA A 14 -3.16 5.89 3.53
CA ALA A 14 -2.51 6.88 4.40
C ALA A 14 -3.02 8.31 4.14
N LEU A 15 -3.56 8.59 2.95
CA LEU A 15 -3.96 9.93 2.52
C LEU A 15 -5.49 10.12 2.47
N SER A 16 -6.26 9.05 2.67
CA SER A 16 -7.71 9.04 2.43
C SER A 16 -8.54 8.71 3.66
N GLY A 17 -8.03 9.06 4.85
CA GLY A 17 -8.72 8.81 6.12
C GLY A 17 -8.49 7.41 6.70
N GLY A 18 -7.34 6.80 6.40
CA GLY A 18 -6.95 5.49 6.92
C GLY A 18 -7.75 4.34 6.31
N ILE A 19 -7.59 3.16 6.89
CA ILE A 19 -8.24 1.94 6.39
C ILE A 19 -9.78 2.04 6.40
N THR A 20 -10.35 2.79 7.35
CA THR A 20 -11.79 3.06 7.41
C THR A 20 -12.26 3.91 6.23
N GLY A 21 -11.48 4.93 5.85
CA GLY A 21 -11.75 5.74 4.66
C GLY A 21 -11.62 4.92 3.38
N ALA A 22 -10.52 4.17 3.24
CA ALA A 22 -10.30 3.27 2.11
C ALA A 22 -11.44 2.25 1.94
N ARG A 23 -11.94 1.64 3.02
CA ARG A 23 -13.09 0.73 2.99
C ARG A 23 -14.35 1.37 2.40
N ARG A 24 -14.65 2.62 2.78
CA ARG A 24 -15.80 3.35 2.25
C ARG A 24 -15.63 3.63 0.76
N LEU A 25 -14.41 4.03 0.35
CA LEU A 25 -14.08 4.33 -1.04
C LEU A 25 -14.10 3.08 -1.93
N ALA A 26 -13.51 1.98 -1.46
CA ALA A 26 -13.53 0.69 -2.16
C ALA A 26 -14.97 0.22 -2.38
N GLY A 27 -15.80 0.24 -1.33
CA GLY A 27 -17.22 -0.13 -1.44
C GLY A 27 -18.01 0.78 -2.38
N LEU A 28 -17.78 2.10 -2.35
CA LEU A 28 -18.40 3.02 -3.31
C LEU A 28 -17.97 2.70 -4.75
N THR A 29 -16.69 2.40 -4.95
CA THR A 29 -16.12 2.11 -6.28
C THR A 29 -16.70 0.81 -6.85
N ASP A 30 -16.84 -0.20 -6.00
CA ASP A 30 -17.47 -1.49 -6.33
C ASP A 30 -18.94 -1.33 -6.75
N LEU A 31 -19.72 -0.51 -6.02
CA LEU A 31 -21.10 -0.18 -6.39
C LEU A 31 -21.24 0.49 -7.77
N HIS A 32 -20.16 1.07 -8.29
CA HIS A 32 -20.11 1.68 -9.61
C HIS A 32 -19.48 0.77 -10.68
N ASN A 33 -19.22 -0.51 -10.38
CA ASN A 33 -18.52 -1.47 -11.24
C ASN A 33 -17.16 -0.95 -11.73
N ARG A 34 -16.45 -0.22 -10.87
CA ARG A 34 -15.12 0.34 -11.13
C ARG A 34 -14.09 -0.32 -10.24
N TRP A 35 -12.81 -0.08 -10.50
CA TRP A 35 -11.74 -0.60 -9.67
C TRP A 35 -11.21 0.43 -8.69
N TRP A 36 -10.82 -0.04 -7.51
CA TRP A 36 -9.98 0.72 -6.60
C TRP A 36 -8.60 0.06 -6.54
N SER A 37 -7.55 0.74 -6.95
CA SER A 37 -6.18 0.25 -6.83
C SER A 37 -5.37 1.37 -6.18
N PRO A 38 -4.98 1.23 -4.91
CA PRO A 38 -4.44 2.36 -4.17
C PRO A 38 -3.14 2.88 -4.77
N HIS A 39 -2.96 4.19 -4.74
CA HIS A 39 -1.65 4.80 -4.83
C HIS A 39 -0.79 4.38 -3.62
N THR A 40 0.51 4.19 -3.84
CA THR A 40 1.40 3.67 -2.80
C THR A 40 2.78 4.34 -2.71
N TRP A 41 3.00 5.53 -3.30
CA TRP A 41 4.31 6.20 -3.25
C TRP A 41 4.59 6.90 -1.92
N THR A 42 4.81 6.07 -0.91
CA THR A 42 5.37 6.44 0.39
C THR A 42 6.56 5.51 0.65
N ASN A 43 6.83 5.14 1.90
CA ASN A 43 7.83 4.12 2.25
C ASN A 43 7.23 2.70 2.24
N GLY A 44 8.02 1.69 2.56
CA GLY A 44 7.60 0.29 2.59
C GLY A 44 6.43 0.01 3.54
N ILE A 45 6.32 0.76 4.64
CA ILE A 45 5.18 0.63 5.57
C ILE A 45 3.89 1.09 4.88
N GLY A 46 3.92 2.21 4.15
CA GLY A 46 2.74 2.68 3.43
C GLY A 46 2.36 1.79 2.25
N LEU A 47 3.33 1.21 1.53
CA LEU A 47 3.07 0.16 0.56
C LEU A 47 2.37 -1.05 1.22
N LEU A 48 2.87 -1.49 2.37
CA LEU A 48 2.32 -2.63 3.11
C LEU A 48 0.89 -2.38 3.61
N PHE A 49 0.59 -1.18 4.14
CA PHE A 49 -0.78 -0.80 4.51
C PHE A 49 -1.74 -0.89 3.32
N ASN A 50 -1.34 -0.33 2.17
CA ASN A 50 -2.14 -0.35 0.97
C ASN A 50 -2.28 -1.77 0.41
N LEU A 51 -1.26 -2.62 0.50
CA LEU A 51 -1.31 -4.02 0.09
C LEU A 51 -2.33 -4.81 0.93
N HIS A 52 -2.28 -4.70 2.26
CA HIS A 52 -3.27 -5.34 3.12
C HIS A 52 -4.70 -4.85 2.81
N ALA A 53 -4.87 -3.55 2.60
CA ALA A 53 -6.17 -2.98 2.28
C ALA A 53 -6.68 -3.44 0.89
N ALA A 54 -5.81 -3.48 -0.12
CA ALA A 54 -6.15 -3.97 -1.46
C ALA A 54 -6.59 -5.44 -1.42
N LEU A 55 -5.85 -6.31 -0.73
CA LEU A 55 -6.20 -7.73 -0.57
C LEU A 55 -7.54 -7.93 0.14
N ALA A 56 -7.88 -7.07 1.10
CA ALA A 56 -9.10 -7.22 1.89
C ALA A 56 -10.34 -6.56 1.26
N LEU A 57 -10.16 -5.50 0.46
CA LEU A 57 -11.24 -4.59 0.08
C LEU A 57 -11.38 -4.40 -1.43
N SER A 58 -10.35 -4.67 -2.22
CA SER A 58 -10.36 -4.40 -3.65
C SER A 58 -10.73 -5.62 -4.49
N ALA A 59 -11.52 -5.39 -5.54
CA ALA A 59 -11.72 -6.33 -6.65
C ALA A 59 -10.71 -6.16 -7.79
N CYS A 60 -9.80 -5.17 -7.70
CA CYS A 60 -8.76 -4.95 -8.71
C CYS A 60 -7.65 -5.98 -8.55
N PRO A 61 -7.23 -6.68 -9.62
CA PRO A 61 -6.14 -7.67 -9.53
C PRO A 61 -4.74 -7.04 -9.49
N TYR A 62 -4.66 -5.70 -9.47
CA TYR A 62 -3.40 -4.96 -9.53
C TYR A 62 -3.26 -4.02 -8.33
N VAL A 63 -2.02 -3.87 -7.87
CA VAL A 63 -1.60 -2.86 -6.89
C VAL A 63 -0.37 -2.13 -7.45
N GLU A 64 -0.25 -0.85 -7.14
CA GLU A 64 0.96 -0.10 -7.46
C GLU A 64 2.13 -0.60 -6.60
N VAL A 65 3.31 -0.75 -7.21
CA VAL A 65 4.56 -1.07 -6.52
C VAL A 65 5.60 -0.03 -6.97
N PRO A 66 6.00 0.94 -6.12
CA PRO A 66 6.91 2.02 -6.53
C PRO A 66 8.29 1.48 -6.88
N PHE A 67 8.79 1.76 -8.08
CA PHE A 67 10.09 1.29 -8.55
C PHE A 67 10.71 2.29 -9.53
N ASP A 68 11.70 3.06 -9.07
CA ASP A 68 12.40 4.07 -9.88
C ASP A 68 13.89 4.17 -9.50
N PRO A 69 14.72 3.14 -9.74
CA PRO A 69 16.12 3.17 -9.36
C PRO A 69 16.95 4.16 -10.20
N PRO A 70 17.96 4.84 -9.61
CA PRO A 70 18.40 4.71 -8.21
C PRO A 70 17.62 5.61 -7.23
N GLY A 71 16.72 6.45 -7.73
CA GLY A 71 16.00 7.46 -6.93
C GLY A 71 15.11 6.84 -5.85
N TRP A 72 14.41 5.76 -6.20
CA TRP A 72 13.45 5.03 -5.37
C TRP A 72 13.55 3.52 -5.60
N SER A 73 14.66 2.91 -5.16
CA SER A 73 14.85 1.46 -5.16
C SER A 73 14.06 0.77 -4.03
N PRO A 74 13.81 -0.56 -4.11
CA PRO A 74 13.17 -1.30 -3.01
C PRO A 74 13.90 -1.13 -1.68
N ASP A 75 15.24 -1.22 -1.66
CA ASP A 75 16.02 -1.03 -0.43
C ASP A 75 15.84 0.37 0.18
N ARG A 76 15.77 1.40 -0.68
CA ARG A 76 15.54 2.77 -0.22
C ARG A 76 14.11 3.01 0.23
N ARG A 77 13.13 2.38 -0.40
CA ARG A 77 11.71 2.50 -0.05
C ARG A 77 11.41 1.76 1.26
N ASP A 78 11.97 0.57 1.42
CA ASP A 78 11.59 -0.42 2.45
C ASP A 78 12.58 -0.50 3.60
N TRP A 79 13.40 0.52 3.78
CA TRP A 79 14.44 0.58 4.83
C TRP A 79 13.93 0.32 6.26
N LEU A 80 12.62 0.48 6.53
CA LEU A 80 11.96 0.15 7.81
C LEU A 80 11.51 -1.31 7.93
N LEU A 81 11.51 -2.05 6.82
CA LEU A 81 11.04 -3.42 6.77
C LEU A 81 12.21 -4.40 6.97
N PRO A 82 11.97 -5.59 7.55
CA PRO A 82 13.00 -6.62 7.66
C PRO A 82 13.53 -7.10 6.30
N ALA A 83 12.73 -6.99 5.24
CA ALA A 83 13.08 -7.32 3.88
C ALA A 83 12.27 -6.45 2.89
N PRO A 84 12.80 -6.14 1.69
CA PRO A 84 12.04 -5.41 0.68
C PRO A 84 10.78 -6.16 0.23
N LEU A 85 9.69 -5.43 0.11
CA LEU A 85 8.40 -5.91 -0.36
C LEU A 85 8.34 -5.78 -1.89
N PHE A 86 8.67 -6.85 -2.62
CA PHE A 86 8.73 -6.83 -4.08
C PHE A 86 7.98 -8.02 -4.69
N PRO A 87 7.44 -7.90 -5.92
CA PRO A 87 6.86 -9.04 -6.62
C PRO A 87 7.86 -10.18 -6.75
N GLY A 88 7.40 -11.41 -6.51
CA GLY A 88 8.17 -12.62 -6.78
C GLY A 88 8.30 -12.91 -8.27
N GLU A 89 8.98 -14.00 -8.61
CA GLU A 89 9.13 -14.47 -10.00
C GLU A 89 7.79 -14.79 -10.68
N ASP A 90 6.75 -15.08 -9.88
CA ASP A 90 5.37 -15.31 -10.33
C ASP A 90 4.60 -14.01 -10.60
N GLY A 91 5.24 -12.85 -10.44
CA GLY A 91 4.63 -11.54 -10.62
C GLY A 91 3.67 -11.13 -9.49
N LEU A 92 3.59 -11.92 -8.40
CA LEU A 92 2.71 -11.65 -7.27
C LEU A 92 3.50 -11.04 -6.11
N ILE A 93 2.90 -10.03 -5.48
CA ILE A 93 3.39 -9.45 -4.23
C ILE A 93 2.55 -9.96 -3.07
N ARG A 94 3.20 -10.26 -1.94
CA ARG A 94 2.55 -10.86 -0.76
C ARG A 94 2.97 -10.10 0.49
N PRO A 95 2.04 -9.80 1.41
CA PRO A 95 2.40 -9.22 2.69
C PRO A 95 3.14 -10.27 3.54
N PRO A 96 3.94 -9.83 4.52
CA PRO A 96 4.48 -10.72 5.54
C PRO A 96 3.36 -11.42 6.34
N ASP A 97 3.66 -12.62 6.83
CA ASP A 97 2.76 -13.37 7.69
C ASP A 97 2.69 -12.79 9.11
N GLY A 98 1.61 -13.11 9.83
CA GLY A 98 1.43 -12.76 11.24
C GLY A 98 0.37 -11.70 11.50
N PRO A 99 0.15 -11.35 12.78
CA PRO A 99 -0.89 -10.40 13.16
C PRO A 99 -0.54 -8.95 12.77
N GLY A 100 -1.57 -8.13 12.56
CA GLY A 100 -1.39 -6.72 12.19
C GLY A 100 -0.78 -6.57 10.80
N LEU A 101 0.37 -5.90 10.71
CA LEU A 101 1.13 -5.73 9.46
C LEU A 101 2.11 -6.88 9.18
N GLY A 102 2.24 -7.86 10.08
CA GLY A 102 3.19 -8.96 9.89
C GLY A 102 4.67 -8.56 10.03
N ILE A 103 4.97 -7.35 10.51
CA ILE A 103 6.34 -6.86 10.72
C ILE A 103 6.56 -6.43 12.17
N PRO A 104 7.77 -6.62 12.73
CA PRO A 104 8.17 -6.02 13.98
C PRO A 104 8.46 -4.52 13.81
N THR A 105 8.29 -3.74 14.88
CA THR A 105 8.74 -2.35 14.94
C THR A 105 10.19 -2.29 15.41
N ASP A 106 11.08 -1.67 14.63
CA ASP A 106 12.47 -1.41 15.04
C ASP A 106 12.61 -0.08 15.80
N LEU A 107 12.32 -0.10 17.09
CA LEU A 107 12.45 1.08 17.94
C LEU A 107 13.91 1.53 18.11
N ALA A 108 14.87 0.61 18.05
CA ALA A 108 16.29 0.92 18.21
C ALA A 108 16.81 1.73 17.01
N TRP A 109 16.30 1.46 15.81
CA TRP A 109 16.55 2.30 14.63
C TRP A 109 15.81 3.63 14.73
N LEU A 110 14.54 3.65 15.17
CA LEU A 110 13.71 4.85 15.17
C LEU A 110 14.21 5.94 16.14
N GLU A 111 14.67 5.56 17.33
CA GLU A 111 15.10 6.51 18.36
C GLU A 111 16.18 7.51 17.90
N PRO A 112 17.33 7.09 17.34
CA PRO A 112 18.34 8.02 16.83
C PRO A 112 17.90 8.79 15.56
N ASN A 113 16.85 8.34 14.87
CA ASN A 113 16.35 8.93 13.61
C ASN A 113 15.05 9.74 13.78
N ARG A 114 14.60 9.98 15.01
CA ARG A 114 13.41 10.78 15.28
C ARG A 114 13.58 12.21 14.78
N LEU A 115 12.50 12.78 14.24
CA LEU A 115 12.42 14.21 14.02
C LEU A 115 12.22 14.88 15.39
N GLY A 116 13.06 15.86 15.71
CA GLY A 116 13.07 16.57 16.99
C GLY A 116 11.81 17.40 17.25
#